data_AF-A0A507W731-F1
#
_entry.id   AF-A0A507W731-F1
#
_cell.length_a   1.000
_cell.length_b   1.000
_cell.length_c   1.000
_cell.angle_alpha   90.00
_cell.angle_beta   90.00
_cell.angle_gamma   90.00
#
_symmetry.space_group_name_H-M   'P 1'
#
loop_
_entity.id
_entity.type
_entity.pdbx_description
1 polymer ?
#
loop_
_entity_poly.entity_id
_entity_poly.type
_entity_poly.pdbx_seq_one_letter_code
_entity_poly.pdbx_strand_id
1 'polypeptide(L)'
;MDTAGTTNVLSFLSGVARDQLWFKQSGNNLEVSIIGITDKVTINNWYVGGTSNQVEVVQTASGNVLLSSQVANLVSAMSSFSPQPVGTTSLNSGAYAGVLSAITTSWSR
;
A
#
# COMPACT_ATOMS: atom_id res chain seq x y z
N MET A 1 11.45 4.09 32.03
CA MET A 1 10.57 4.93 31.19
C MET A 1 10.95 4.60 29.75
N ASP A 2 10.38 3.54 29.18
CA ASP A 2 10.67 3.17 27.79
C ASP A 2 9.75 3.99 26.89
N THR A 3 10.19 5.19 26.52
CA THR A 3 9.59 5.90 25.38
C THR A 3 10.37 5.51 24.12
N ALA A 4 10.37 4.21 23.80
CA ALA A 4 10.52 3.82 22.41
C ALA A 4 9.18 4.19 21.76
N GLY A 5 9.16 5.27 20.97
CA GLY A 5 7.97 5.66 20.21
C GLY A 5 7.41 4.43 19.51
N THR A 6 6.15 4.12 19.77
CA THR A 6 5.51 2.92 19.21
C THR A 6 5.41 3.09 17.71
N THR A 7 6.30 2.45 16.94
CA THR A 7 6.18 2.41 15.48
C THR A 7 4.84 1.78 15.11
N ASN A 8 4.01 2.53 14.39
CA ASN A 8 2.76 2.00 13.88
C ASN A 8 3.03 1.12 12.66
N VAL A 9 2.68 -0.16 12.77
CA VAL A 9 2.88 -1.18 11.72
C VAL A 9 1.54 -1.73 11.25
N LEU A 10 1.28 -1.69 9.94
CA LEU A 10 0.22 -2.44 9.28
C LEU A 10 0.81 -3.75 8.72
N SER A 11 0.41 -4.88 9.28
CA SER A 11 0.90 -6.19 8.86
C SER A 11 -0.14 -6.98 8.07
N PHE A 12 0.23 -7.44 6.88
CA PHE A 12 -0.56 -8.37 6.08
C PHE A 12 -0.14 -9.82 6.34
N LEU A 13 -1.13 -10.71 6.46
CA LEU A 13 -0.93 -12.13 6.74
C LEU A 13 -0.34 -12.89 5.53
N SER A 14 0.09 -14.13 5.79
CA SER A 14 0.51 -15.06 4.74
C SER A 14 -0.59 -15.25 3.69
N GLY A 15 -0.22 -15.20 2.42
CA GLY A 15 -1.16 -15.28 1.29
C GLY A 15 -1.48 -13.93 0.64
N VAL A 16 -1.01 -12.82 1.22
CA VAL A 16 -1.10 -11.49 0.60
C VAL A 16 0.30 -11.06 0.15
N ALA A 17 0.51 -11.05 -1.16
CA ALA A 17 1.76 -10.57 -1.75
C ALA A 17 1.72 -9.05 -1.99
N ARG A 18 2.89 -8.41 -1.99
CA ARG A 18 3.04 -6.95 -2.20
C ARG A 18 2.48 -6.47 -3.55
N ASP A 19 2.45 -7.34 -4.56
CA ASP A 19 1.91 -7.10 -5.90
C ASP A 19 0.40 -7.41 -6.02
N GLN A 20 -0.24 -7.81 -4.92
CA GLN A 20 -1.69 -7.92 -4.79
C GLN A 20 -2.30 -6.75 -4.01
N LEU A 21 -1.46 -5.85 -3.48
CA LEU A 21 -1.91 -4.69 -2.73
C LEU A 21 -2.12 -3.49 -3.66
N TRP A 22 -3.30 -2.89 -3.59
CA TRP A 22 -3.64 -1.67 -4.30
C TRP A 22 -3.81 -0.51 -3.34
N PHE A 23 -2.98 0.52 -3.49
CA PHE A 23 -2.99 1.73 -2.69
C PHE A 23 -3.72 2.83 -3.46
N LYS A 24 -4.73 3.41 -2.81
CA LYS A 24 -5.55 4.46 -3.40
C LYS A 24 -5.82 5.55 -2.37
N GLN A 25 -5.64 6.80 -2.80
CA GLN A 25 -6.17 7.93 -2.06
C GLN A 25 -7.67 8.03 -2.29
N SER A 26 -8.44 8.07 -1.20
CA SER A 26 -9.89 8.26 -1.19
C SER A 26 -10.23 9.45 -0.32
N GLY A 27 -10.35 10.63 -0.94
CA GLY A 27 -10.45 11.91 -0.22
C GLY A 27 -9.22 12.12 0.68
N ASN A 28 -9.46 12.21 1.98
CA ASN A 28 -8.41 12.37 3.00
C ASN A 28 -7.87 11.05 3.56
N ASN A 29 -8.38 9.91 3.08
CA ASN A 29 -8.05 8.58 3.60
C ASN A 29 -7.14 7.83 2.63
N LEU A 30 -6.32 6.93 3.17
CA LEU A 30 -5.64 5.91 2.37
C LEU A 30 -6.45 4.62 2.41
N GLU A 31 -6.81 4.11 1.24
CA GLU A 31 -7.42 2.80 1.08
C GLU A 31 -6.36 1.83 0.54
N VAL A 32 -6.23 0.67 1.19
CA VAL A 32 -5.37 -0.43 0.77
C VAL A 32 -6.24 -1.65 0.55
N SER A 33 -6.40 -2.05 -0.71
CA SER A 33 -7.28 -3.14 -1.14
C SER A 33 -6.47 -4.34 -1.61
N ILE A 34 -6.99 -5.54 -1.42
CA ILE A 34 -6.37 -6.76 -1.96
C ILE A 34 -7.03 -7.09 -3.29
N ILE A 35 -6.24 -7.09 -4.36
CA ILE A 35 -6.71 -7.34 -5.73
C ILE A 35 -7.22 -8.78 -5.84
N GLY A 36 -8.40 -8.93 -6.44
CA GLY A 36 -9.06 -10.21 -6.63
C GLY A 36 -9.98 -10.64 -5.48
N ILE A 37 -10.02 -9.90 -4.37
CA ILE A 37 -10.97 -10.12 -3.27
C ILE A 37 -11.61 -8.79 -2.81
N THR A 38 -12.57 -8.87 -1.88
CA THR A 38 -13.31 -7.69 -1.38
C THR A 38 -12.65 -7.01 -0.19
N ASP A 39 -11.64 -7.64 0.40
CA ASP A 39 -11.00 -7.17 1.62
C ASP A 39 -10.19 -5.90 1.36
N LYS A 40 -10.38 -4.93 2.26
CA LYS A 40 -9.67 -3.65 2.23
C LYS A 40 -9.48 -3.08 3.62
N VAL A 41 -8.45 -2.27 3.75
CA VAL A 41 -8.13 -1.51 4.95
C VAL A 41 -8.21 -0.03 4.60
N THR A 42 -8.93 0.75 5.39
CA THR A 42 -8.98 2.21 5.24
C THR A 42 -8.31 2.86 6.45
N ILE A 43 -7.26 3.61 6.18
CA ILE A 43 -6.60 4.45 7.18
C ILE A 43 -7.18 5.85 7.05
N ASN A 44 -8.00 6.21 8.04
CA ASN A 44 -8.69 7.49 8.06
C ASN A 44 -7.69 8.63 8.28
N ASN A 45 -7.93 9.77 7.63
CA ASN A 45 -7.15 10.99 7.84
C ASN A 45 -5.65 10.86 7.51
N TRP A 46 -5.28 9.92 6.61
CA TRP A 46 -3.89 9.73 6.17
C TRP A 46 -3.25 11.00 5.59
N TYR A 47 -4.03 11.80 4.86
CA TYR A 47 -3.56 12.99 4.14
C TYR A 47 -3.83 14.30 4.89
N VAL A 48 -4.33 14.24 6.12
CA VAL A 48 -4.57 15.41 6.99
C VAL A 48 -3.79 15.29 8.29
N GLY A 49 -3.29 16.40 8.83
CA GLY A 49 -2.52 16.38 10.09
C GLY A 49 -1.05 15.94 9.96
N GLY A 50 -0.52 15.84 8.73
CA GLY A 50 0.88 15.51 8.48
C GLY A 50 1.18 14.01 8.65
N THR A 51 2.34 13.67 9.22
CA THR A 51 2.78 12.28 9.42
C THR A 51 2.16 11.60 10.64
N SER A 52 1.52 12.35 11.54
CA SER A 52 1.00 11.82 12.82
C SER A 52 -0.18 10.84 12.66
N ASN A 53 -0.88 10.88 11.52
CA ASN A 53 -1.99 9.97 11.22
C ASN A 53 -1.59 8.83 10.26
N GLN A 54 -0.30 8.76 9.90
CA GLN A 54 0.20 7.77 8.98
C GLN A 54 0.74 6.58 9.75
N VAL A 55 0.46 5.38 9.23
CA VAL A 55 1.20 4.18 9.62
C VAL A 55 2.62 4.34 9.11
N GLU A 56 3.61 4.16 9.99
CA GLU A 56 5.02 4.34 9.64
C GLU A 56 5.51 3.22 8.71
N VAL A 57 5.04 2.00 8.94
CA VAL A 57 5.48 0.80 8.24
C VAL A 57 4.31 -0.07 7.79
N VAL A 58 4.28 -0.43 6.51
CA VAL A 58 3.43 -1.49 5.99
C VAL A 58 4.32 -2.69 5.68
N GLN A 59 3.96 -3.87 6.18
CA GLN A 59 4.73 -5.09 5.95
C GLN A 59 3.87 -6.27 5.51
N THR A 60 4.46 -7.16 4.72
CA THR A 60 3.85 -8.45 4.35
C THR A 60 4.51 -9.59 5.13
N ALA A 61 3.82 -10.73 5.25
CA ALA A 61 4.37 -11.94 5.87
C ALA A 61 5.63 -12.48 5.16
N SER A 62 5.87 -12.08 3.90
CA SER A 62 7.10 -12.38 3.15
C SER A 62 8.31 -11.53 3.56
N GLY A 63 8.15 -10.60 4.51
CA GLY A 63 9.20 -9.71 4.99
C GLY A 63 9.38 -8.44 4.14
N ASN A 64 8.49 -8.16 3.19
CA ASN A 64 8.60 -6.92 2.42
C ASN A 64 8.11 -5.75 3.27
N VAL A 65 8.87 -4.66 3.25
CA VAL A 65 8.63 -3.47 4.07
C VAL A 65 8.45 -2.25 3.17
N LEU A 66 7.38 -1.50 3.43
CA LEU A 66 7.00 -0.26 2.75
C LEU A 66 6.87 0.86 3.79
N LEU A 67 7.66 1.92 3.63
CA LEU A 67 7.59 3.09 4.51
C LEU A 67 6.47 4.04 4.08
N SER A 68 5.91 4.80 5.02
CA SER A 68 4.90 5.84 4.75
C SER A 68 5.31 6.81 3.63
N SER A 69 6.59 7.18 3.57
CA SER A 69 7.16 8.04 2.53
C SER A 69 7.10 7.43 1.13
N GLN A 70 7.10 6.10 1.02
CA GLN A 70 7.05 5.37 -0.24
C GLN A 70 5.61 5.04 -0.68
N VAL A 71 4.64 5.14 0.24
CA VAL A 71 3.20 4.96 -0.06
C VAL A 71 2.74 5.95 -1.12
N ALA A 72 3.18 7.21 -1.04
CA ALA A 72 2.80 8.25 -2.01
C ALA A 72 3.19 7.88 -3.45
N ASN A 73 4.36 7.26 -3.64
CA ASN A 73 4.82 6.80 -4.96
C ASN A 73 3.92 5.69 -5.50
N LEU A 74 3.50 4.74 -4.66
CA LEU A 74 2.57 3.68 -5.06
C LEU A 74 1.19 4.25 -5.40
N VAL A 75 0.66 5.14 -4.57
CA VAL A 75 -0.64 5.79 -4.82
C VAL A 75 -0.62 6.55 -6.14
N SER A 76 0.43 7.33 -6.41
CA SER A 76 0.58 8.06 -7.66
C SER A 76 0.64 7.09 -8.86
N ALA A 77 1.51 6.09 -8.79
CA ALA A 77 1.64 5.08 -9.84
C ALA A 77 0.37 4.28 -10.07
N MET A 78 -0.43 4.00 -9.05
CA MET A 78 -1.69 3.24 -9.17
C MET A 78 -2.85 4.12 -9.65
N SER A 79 -2.86 5.40 -9.28
CA SER A 79 -3.88 6.36 -9.72
C SER A 79 -3.92 6.53 -11.24
N SER A 80 -2.77 6.40 -11.93
CA SER A 80 -2.69 6.50 -13.39
C SER A 80 -3.32 5.32 -14.14
N PHE A 81 -3.72 4.24 -13.45
CA PHE A 81 -4.33 3.05 -14.04
C PHE A 81 -5.80 2.85 -13.64
N SER A 82 -6.44 3.85 -13.02
CA SER A 82 -7.88 3.81 -12.70
C SER A 82 -8.73 4.11 -13.96
N PRO A 83 -9.76 3.29 -14.29
CA PRO A 83 -10.37 2.25 -13.48
C PRO A 83 -9.70 0.88 -13.66
N GLN A 84 -9.54 0.14 -12.55
CA GLN A 84 -8.94 -1.19 -12.60
C GLN A 84 -9.74 -2.13 -13.53
N PRO A 85 -9.09 -2.85 -14.46
CA PRO A 85 -9.71 -3.94 -15.19
C PRO A 85 -10.32 -4.97 -14.25
N VAL A 86 -11.65 -5.11 -14.34
CA VAL A 86 -12.40 -6.18 -13.67
C VAL A 86 -11.81 -7.54 -14.05
N GLY A 87 -11.59 -8.40 -13.04
CA GLY A 87 -11.01 -9.73 -13.24
C GLY A 87 -9.48 -9.80 -13.11
N THR A 88 -8.80 -8.70 -12.76
CA THR A 88 -7.38 -8.73 -12.41
C THR A 88 -7.19 -9.33 -11.02
N THR A 89 -6.25 -10.27 -10.89
CA THR A 89 -5.89 -10.91 -9.60
C THR A 89 -4.46 -10.61 -9.15
N SER A 90 -3.65 -9.95 -9.98
CA SER A 90 -2.28 -9.52 -9.65
C SER A 90 -1.79 -8.35 -10.54
N LEU A 91 -0.91 -7.51 -10.00
CA LEU A 91 -0.25 -6.39 -10.69
C LEU A 91 0.99 -6.81 -11.49
N ASN A 92 1.30 -8.10 -11.55
CA ASN A 92 2.47 -8.61 -12.28
C ASN A 92 2.29 -8.71 -13.81
N SER A 93 1.13 -8.31 -14.34
CA SER A 93 0.88 -8.36 -15.78
C SER A 93 1.51 -7.17 -16.52
N GLY A 94 1.88 -7.36 -17.80
CA GLY A 94 2.52 -6.33 -18.62
C GLY A 94 1.71 -5.04 -18.77
N ALA A 95 0.40 -5.08 -18.51
CA ALA A 95 -0.48 -3.91 -18.50
C ALA A 95 -0.16 -2.92 -17.37
N TYR A 96 0.52 -3.35 -16.30
CA TYR A 96 0.83 -2.54 -15.11
C TYR A 96 2.33 -2.26 -14.95
N ALA A 97 3.11 -2.24 -16.03
CA ALA A 97 4.57 -2.04 -15.96
C ALA A 97 5.00 -0.81 -15.12
N GLY A 98 4.22 0.28 -15.17
CA GLY A 98 4.44 1.46 -14.34
C GLY A 98 4.21 1.20 -12.84
N VAL A 99 3.14 0.48 -12.49
CA VAL A 99 2.86 0.06 -11.11
C VAL A 99 3.91 -0.92 -10.61
N LEU A 100 4.32 -1.88 -11.45
CA LEU A 100 5.35 -2.87 -11.11
C LEU A 100 6.70 -2.20 -10.80
N SER A 101 7.05 -1.17 -11.56
CA SER A 101 8.26 -0.36 -11.31
C SER A 101 8.18 0.36 -9.97
N ALA A 102 7.01 0.94 -9.65
CA ALA A 102 6.77 1.57 -8.37
C ALA A 102 6.80 0.55 -7.22
N ILE A 103 6.21 -0.63 -7.37
CA ILE A 103 6.27 -1.73 -6.39
C ILE A 103 7.73 -2.15 -6.15
N THR A 104 8.51 -2.30 -7.21
CA THR A 104 9.91 -2.74 -7.09
C THR A 104 10.77 -1.68 -6.39
N THR A 105 10.47 -0.39 -6.61
CA THR A 105 11.22 0.74 -6.04
C THR A 105 10.79 1.07 -4.60
N SER A 106 9.49 0.96 -4.31
CA SER A 106 8.93 1.35 -3.02
C SER A 106 9.08 0.26 -1.96
N TRP A 107 9.09 -1.02 -2.31
CA TRP A 107 9.19 -2.09 -1.33
C TRP A 107 10.64 -2.50 -1.11
N SER A 108 11.10 -2.41 0.13
CA SER A 108 12.39 -2.95 0.58
C SER A 108 12.27 -4.42 1.00
N ARG A 109 13.41 -5.10 1.04
CA ARG A 109 13.56 -6.52 1.40
C ARG A 109 14.16 -6.68 2.78
#